data_AF-A0A9E1R1D1-F1
#
_entry.id   AF-A0A9E1R1D1-F1
#
_cell.length_a   1.000
_cell.length_b   1.000
_cell.length_c   1.000
_cell.angle_alpha   90.00
_cell.angle_beta   90.00
_cell.angle_gamma   90.00
#
_symmetry.space_group_name_H-M   'P 1'
#
loop_
_entity.id
_entity.type
_entity.pdbx_description
1 polymer ?
#
loop_
_entity_poly.entity_id
_entity_poly.type
_entity_poly.pdbx_seq_one_letter_code
_entity_poly.pdbx_strand_id
1 'polypeptide(L)'
;MTNFIDNKILEYSEINSQKEPSLLKELNRETHLKILNPRMLSGAFQGRLLSLISKLINPEKILEIGTYTGYSALCLYEGLDKKGVIHTIDKNEELFEIQKKYFEKTGEKEKFI
;
A
#
# COMPACT_ATOMS: atom_id res chain seq x y z
N MET A 1 -21.74 -11.84 0.06
CA MET A 1 -20.98 -11.89 1.33
C MET A 1 -21.28 -10.59 2.03
N THR A 2 -21.95 -10.63 3.18
CA THR A 2 -22.35 -9.43 3.92
C THR A 2 -21.10 -8.73 4.46
N ASN A 3 -20.96 -7.43 4.26
CA ASN A 3 -19.84 -6.67 4.84
C ASN A 3 -19.90 -6.80 6.37
N PHE A 4 -18.78 -7.19 6.98
CA PHE A 4 -18.65 -7.31 8.44
C PHE A 4 -18.81 -5.95 9.16
N ILE A 5 -18.44 -4.87 8.48
CA ILE A 5 -18.57 -3.49 8.96
C ILE A 5 -19.79 -2.85 8.29
N ASP A 6 -20.59 -2.11 9.06
CA ASP A 6 -21.69 -1.31 8.52
C ASP A 6 -21.16 -0.28 7.52
N ASN A 7 -21.76 -0.23 6.33
CA ASN A 7 -21.33 0.66 5.25
C ASN A 7 -21.32 2.14 5.66
N LYS A 8 -22.25 2.59 6.52
CA LYS A 8 -22.30 3.97 7.00
C LYS A 8 -21.12 4.29 7.91
N ILE A 9 -20.68 3.33 8.73
CA ILE A 9 -19.51 3.48 9.60
C ILE A 9 -18.25 3.54 8.74
N LEU A 10 -18.13 2.68 7.73
CA LEU A 10 -17.00 2.69 6.81
C LEU A 10 -16.92 4.01 6.04
N GLU A 11 -18.04 4.45 5.45
CA GLU A 11 -18.11 5.72 4.71
C GLU A 11 -17.77 6.92 5.60
N TYR A 12 -18.32 6.98 6.82
CA TYR A 12 -17.95 7.99 7.80
C TYR A 12 -16.44 7.99 8.08
N SER A 13 -15.86 6.80 8.29
CA SER A 13 -14.44 6.66 8.59
C SER A 13 -13.57 7.13 7.40
N GLU A 14 -13.96 6.80 6.18
CA GLU A 14 -13.24 7.22 4.96
C GLU A 14 -13.32 8.73 4.72
N ILE A 15 -14.50 9.34 4.88
CA ILE A 15 -14.70 10.79 4.69
C ILE A 15 -13.94 11.61 5.73
N ASN A 16 -13.82 11.10 6.96
CA ASN A 16 -13.17 11.80 8.07
C ASN A 16 -11.71 11.38 8.30
N SER A 17 -11.14 10.54 7.44
CA SER A 17 -9.73 10.15 7.46
C SER A 17 -8.92 10.86 6.37
N GLN A 18 -7.60 10.68 6.40
CA GLN A 18 -6.73 11.21 5.34
C GLN A 18 -7.13 10.62 3.98
N LYS A 19 -7.20 11.47 2.95
CA LYS A 19 -7.49 11.03 1.58
C LYS A 19 -6.38 10.14 1.02
N GLU A 20 -6.77 9.18 0.20
CA GLU A 20 -5.85 8.34 -0.56
C GLU A 20 -5.02 9.19 -1.56
N PRO A 21 -3.67 9.13 -1.51
CA PRO A 21 -2.76 9.75 -2.47
C PRO A 21 -3.03 9.35 -3.92
N SER A 22 -2.66 10.21 -4.87
CA SER A 22 -2.85 9.97 -6.32
C SER A 22 -2.15 8.70 -6.82
N LEU A 23 -0.91 8.47 -6.39
CA LEU A 23 -0.15 7.26 -6.76
C LEU A 23 -0.86 5.98 -6.30
N LEU A 24 -1.37 6.00 -5.06
CA LEU A 24 -2.11 4.88 -4.48
C LEU A 24 -3.45 4.66 -5.18
N LYS A 25 -4.19 5.73 -5.52
CA LYS A 25 -5.41 5.65 -6.34
C LYS A 25 -5.16 5.02 -7.71
N GLU A 26 -4.05 5.39 -8.35
CA GLU A 26 -3.67 4.84 -9.65
C GLU A 26 -3.38 3.34 -9.54
N LEU A 27 -2.56 2.93 -8.56
CA LEU A 27 -2.26 1.52 -8.28
C LEU A 27 -3.52 0.72 -7.95
N ASN A 28 -4.38 1.27 -7.11
CA ASN A 28 -5.64 0.67 -6.71
C ASN A 28 -6.54 0.42 -7.92
N ARG A 29 -6.70 1.43 -8.79
CA ARG A 29 -7.44 1.31 -10.05
C ARG A 29 -6.82 0.25 -10.97
N GLU A 30 -5.51 0.26 -11.17
CA GLU A 30 -4.85 -0.72 -12.05
C GLU A 30 -4.98 -2.15 -11.51
N THR A 31 -4.85 -2.33 -10.20
CA THR A 31 -5.05 -3.61 -9.52
C THR A 31 -6.47 -4.14 -9.81
N HIS A 32 -7.49 -3.29 -9.67
CA HIS A 32 -8.89 -3.65 -9.97
C HIS A 32 -9.17 -3.97 -11.43
N LEU A 33 -8.42 -3.38 -12.36
CA LEU A 33 -8.61 -3.60 -13.79
C LEU A 33 -7.86 -4.82 -14.33
N LYS A 34 -6.72 -5.18 -13.73
CA LYS A 34 -5.78 -6.13 -14.32
C LYS A 34 -5.56 -7.40 -13.52
N ILE A 35 -5.81 -7.40 -12.21
CA ILE A 35 -5.47 -8.53 -11.34
C ILE A 35 -6.72 -9.32 -10.98
N LEU A 36 -6.62 -10.66 -10.97
CA LEU A 36 -7.75 -11.56 -10.75
C LEU A 36 -8.46 -11.35 -9.40
N ASN A 37 -7.71 -11.07 -8.33
CA ASN A 37 -8.21 -10.97 -6.95
C ASN A 37 -7.98 -9.58 -6.33
N PRO A 38 -8.51 -8.49 -6.91
CA PRO A 38 -8.11 -7.14 -6.52
C PRO A 38 -8.48 -6.78 -5.07
N ARG A 39 -9.44 -7.50 -4.47
CA ARG A 39 -9.85 -7.36 -3.06
C ARG A 39 -8.78 -7.78 -2.05
N MET A 40 -7.67 -8.39 -2.48
CA MET A 40 -6.52 -8.68 -1.60
C MET A 40 -5.70 -7.43 -1.25
N LEU A 41 -5.95 -6.30 -1.91
CA LEU A 41 -5.35 -5.01 -1.60
C LEU A 41 -5.82 -4.51 -0.22
N SER A 42 -4.93 -3.90 0.58
CA SER A 42 -5.29 -3.31 1.88
C SER A 42 -6.35 -2.19 1.76
N GLY A 43 -6.37 -1.49 0.62
CA GLY A 43 -7.31 -0.41 0.35
C GLY A 43 -6.99 0.90 1.09
N ALA A 44 -7.78 1.93 0.80
CA ALA A 44 -7.53 3.30 1.25
C ALA A 44 -7.42 3.43 2.77
N PHE A 45 -8.46 3.04 3.50
CA PHE A 45 -8.53 3.24 4.95
C PHE A 45 -7.38 2.56 5.71
N GLN A 46 -7.15 1.26 5.48
CA GLN A 46 -6.06 0.53 6.13
C GLN A 46 -4.68 1.06 5.71
N GLY A 47 -4.50 1.43 4.44
CA GLY A 47 -3.26 2.04 3.96
C GLY A 47 -2.92 3.36 4.65
N ARG A 48 -3.93 4.16 5.04
CA ARG A 48 -3.70 5.39 5.80
C ARG A 48 -3.28 5.13 7.23
N LEU A 49 -3.82 4.08 7.85
CA LEU A 49 -3.33 3.63 9.15
C LEU A 49 -1.86 3.17 9.08
N LEU A 50 -1.48 2.40 8.07
CA LEU A 50 -0.07 1.96 7.88
C LEU A 50 0.88 3.14 7.68
N SER A 51 0.48 4.13 6.85
CA SER A 51 1.26 5.35 6.65
C SER A 51 1.41 6.16 7.94
N LEU A 52 0.34 6.29 8.73
CA LEU A 52 0.40 6.95 10.03
C LEU A 52 1.39 6.24 10.97
N ILE A 53 1.31 4.91 11.08
CA ILE A 53 2.22 4.12 11.92
C ILE A 53 3.67 4.33 11.48
N SER A 54 3.94 4.23 10.18
CA SER A 54 5.29 4.42 9.64
C SER A 54 5.83 5.83 9.95
N LYS A 55 5.04 6.88 9.75
CA LYS A 55 5.42 8.27 10.03
C LYS A 55 5.69 8.53 11.51
N LEU A 56 4.96 7.88 12.41
CA LEU A 56 5.17 8.01 13.85
C LEU A 56 6.46 7.31 14.31
N ILE A 57 6.81 6.18 13.69
CA ILE A 57 7.98 5.39 14.06
C ILE A 57 9.26 5.89 13.36
N ASN A 58 9.14 6.41 12.13
CA ASN A 58 10.24 6.71 11.23
C ASN A 58 11.26 5.55 11.10
N PRO A 59 10.82 4.36 10.66
CA PRO A 59 11.66 3.16 10.71
C PRO A 59 12.80 3.19 9.69
N GLU A 60 13.97 2.67 10.07
CA GLU A 60 15.07 2.41 9.14
C GLU A 60 14.93 1.08 8.38
N LYS A 61 14.18 0.12 8.93
CA LYS A 61 13.98 -1.20 8.31
C LYS A 61 12.56 -1.66 8.50
N ILE A 62 11.93 -2.08 7.41
CA ILE A 62 10.62 -2.71 7.40
C ILE A 62 10.75 -4.08 6.73
N LEU A 63 10.12 -5.10 7.31
CA LEU A 63 9.89 -6.38 6.66
C LEU A 63 8.39 -6.53 6.39
N GLU A 64 8.03 -6.70 5.13
CA GLU A 64 6.67 -6.97 4.68
C GLU A 64 6.62 -8.37 4.05
N ILE A 65 5.66 -9.18 4.49
CA ILE A 65 5.42 -10.52 3.95
C ILE A 65 4.05 -10.50 3.27
N GLY A 66 4.06 -10.57 1.94
CA GLY A 66 2.92 -10.37 1.06
C GLY A 66 2.90 -8.98 0.43
N THR A 67 3.72 -8.75 -0.60
CA THR A 67 3.77 -7.49 -1.36
C THR A 67 2.50 -7.24 -2.16
N TYR A 68 1.92 -8.30 -2.71
CA TYR A 68 0.86 -8.27 -3.71
C TYR A 68 1.16 -7.26 -4.83
N THR A 69 0.35 -6.22 -5.04
CA THR A 69 0.64 -5.19 -6.04
C THR A 69 1.47 -4.00 -5.50
N GLY A 70 1.86 -4.03 -4.22
CA GLY A 70 2.77 -3.06 -3.60
C GLY A 70 2.10 -1.91 -2.84
N TYR A 71 0.79 -1.95 -2.62
CA TYR A 71 0.04 -0.82 -2.04
C TYR A 71 0.40 -0.55 -0.57
N SER A 72 0.51 -1.59 0.25
CA SER A 72 0.92 -1.47 1.66
C SER A 72 2.38 -1.04 1.79
N ALA A 73 3.28 -1.60 0.96
CA ALA A 73 4.68 -1.17 0.87
C ALA A 73 4.80 0.35 0.62
N LEU A 74 4.03 0.88 -0.33
CA LEU A 74 3.99 2.32 -0.62
C LEU A 74 3.41 3.14 0.54
N CYS A 75 2.42 2.61 1.27
CA CYS A 75 1.92 3.28 2.47
C CYS A 75 3.00 3.37 3.55
N LEU A 76 3.73 2.28 3.78
CA LEU A 76 4.82 2.19 4.76
C LEU A 76 6.00 3.07 4.35
N TYR A 77 6.28 3.20 3.06
CA TYR A 77 7.32 4.07 2.52
C TYR A 77 7.13 5.55 2.89
N GLU A 78 5.89 6.04 3.04
CA GLU A 78 5.64 7.46 3.31
C GLU A 78 6.21 7.99 4.64
N GLY A 79 6.54 7.09 5.57
CA GLY A 79 7.17 7.41 6.84
C GLY A 79 8.55 6.79 7.01
N LEU A 80 9.10 6.15 5.99
CA LEU A 80 10.38 5.47 6.05
C LEU A 80 11.51 6.48 6.25
N ASP A 81 12.51 6.11 7.06
CA ASP A 81 13.70 6.93 7.23
C ASP A 81 14.40 7.21 5.88
N LYS A 82 15.10 8.33 5.78
CA LYS A 82 15.86 8.71 4.57
C LYS A 82 16.87 7.65 4.17
N LYS A 83 17.47 6.93 5.10
CA LYS A 83 18.38 5.80 4.84
C LYS A 83 17.70 4.45 4.97
N GLY A 84 16.39 4.44 5.24
CA GLY A 84 15.64 3.23 5.47
C GLY A 84 15.32 2.45 4.21
N VAL A 85 15.04 1.16 4.41
CA VAL A 85 14.67 0.20 3.37
C VAL A 85 13.48 -0.66 3.80
N ILE A 86 12.73 -1.14 2.82
CA ILE A 86 11.59 -2.04 2.95
C ILE A 86 11.95 -3.32 2.23
N HIS A 87 12.11 -4.40 2.98
CA HIS A 87 12.16 -5.74 2.42
C HIS A 87 10.74 -6.24 2.22
N THR A 88 10.33 -6.47 0.98
CA THR A 88 8.97 -6.94 0.67
C THR A 88 9.03 -8.25 -0.10
N ILE A 89 8.32 -9.26 0.41
CA ILE A 89 8.42 -10.63 -0.10
C ILE A 89 7.05 -11.07 -0.61
N ASP A 90 6.99 -11.47 -1.87
CA ASP A 90 5.83 -12.16 -2.44
C ASP A 90 6.25 -13.42 -3.18
N LYS A 91 5.36 -14.41 -3.21
CA LYS A 91 5.57 -15.65 -3.96
C LYS A 91 5.12 -15.54 -5.43
N ASN A 92 4.29 -14.54 -5.75
CA ASN A 92 3.70 -14.39 -7.07
C ASN A 92 4.53 -13.46 -7.95
N GLU A 93 5.41 -14.07 -8.75
CA GLU A 93 6.29 -13.35 -9.68
C GLU A 93 5.52 -12.56 -10.76
N GLU A 94 4.29 -12.95 -11.11
CA GLU A 94 3.48 -12.24 -12.12
C GLU A 94 3.15 -10.80 -11.72
N LEU A 95 3.20 -10.50 -10.42
CA LEU A 95 2.93 -9.16 -9.89
C LEU A 95 4.18 -8.27 -9.88
N PHE A 96 5.36 -8.81 -10.19
CA PHE A 96 6.62 -8.07 -10.13
C PHE A 96 6.59 -6.81 -10.99
N GLU A 97 6.05 -6.89 -12.21
CA GLU A 97 6.01 -5.74 -13.12
C GLU A 97 5.12 -4.60 -12.61
N ILE A 98 4.00 -4.91 -11.95
CA ILE A 98 3.16 -3.87 -11.35
C ILE A 98 3.84 -3.27 -10.12
N GLN A 99 4.42 -4.09 -9.24
CA GLN A 99 5.16 -3.63 -8.06
C GLN A 99 6.29 -2.67 -8.48
N LYS A 100 7.15 -3.14 -9.40
CA LYS A 100 8.27 -2.40 -9.96
C LYS A 100 7.83 -1.06 -10.55
N LYS A 101 6.81 -1.07 -11.40
CA LYS A 101 6.26 0.16 -12.02
C LYS A 101 5.90 1.23 -10.98
N TYR A 102 5.24 0.84 -9.89
CA TYR A 102 4.79 1.81 -8.89
C TYR A 102 5.88 2.19 -7.89
N PHE A 103 6.84 1.30 -7.61
CA PHE A 103 8.03 1.65 -6.84
C PHE A 103 8.92 2.63 -7.61
N GLU A 104 9.08 2.48 -8.93
CA GLU A 104 9.81 3.44 -9.78
C GLU A 104 9.22 4.85 -9.74
N LYS A 105 7.89 4.95 -9.64
CA LYS A 105 7.19 6.23 -9.53
C LYS A 105 7.46 6.99 -8.23
N THR A 106 8.05 6.36 -7.21
CA THR A 106 8.49 7.05 -6.00
C THR A 106 9.77 7.86 -6.23
N GLY A 107 10.54 7.52 -7.28
CA GLY A 107 11.88 8.08 -7.51
C GLY A 107 12.99 7.46 -6.65
N GLU A 108 12.64 6.57 -5.71
CA GLU A 108 13.58 5.91 -4.78
C GLU A 108 13.32 4.38 -4.73
N LYS A 109 13.21 3.74 -5.90
CA LYS A 109 12.89 2.31 -5.98
C LYS A 109 13.88 1.43 -5.21
N GLU A 110 15.14 1.83 -5.11
CA GLU A 110 16.19 1.12 -4.37
C GLU A 110 15.89 0.93 -2.87
N LYS A 111 14.92 1.67 -2.33
CA LYS A 111 14.41 1.46 -0.97
C LYS A 111 13.52 0.22 -0.84
N PHE A 112 13.02 -0.33 -1.94
CA PHE A 112 12.19 -1.53 -1.97
C PHE A 112 13.06 -2.71 -2.42
N ILE A 113 13.33 -3.63 -1.48
CA ILE A 113 14.21 -4.80 -1.64
C ILE A 113 13.36 -6.06 -1.74
#